data_AF-A0A958QLM9-F1
#
_entry.id   AF-A0A958QLM9-F1
#
_cell.length_a   1.000
_cell.length_b   1.000
_cell.length_c   1.000
_cell.angle_alpha   90.00
_cell.angle_beta   90.00
_cell.angle_gamma   90.00
#
_symmetry.space_group_name_H-M   'P 1'
#
loop_
_entity.id
_entity.type
_entity.pdbx_description
1 polymer ?
#
loop_
_entity_poly.entity_id
_entity_poly.type
_entity_poly.pdbx_seq_one_letter_code
_entity_poly.pdbx_strand_id
1 'polypeptide(L)' 'MSKILIKLGSSSITDSSGIATSKLENILSDVVALANEGHELAIVSSGAIAIGKHHIQNYNKALIHSQQAA' A
#
# COMPACT_ATOMS: atom_id res chain seq x y z
N MET A 1 18.46 20.91 4.02
CA MET A 1 18.64 19.50 4.43
C MET A 1 17.91 19.28 5.75
N SER A 2 16.92 18.38 5.76
CA SER A 2 16.01 18.16 6.89
C SER A 2 15.76 16.67 7.07
N LYS A 3 15.44 16.26 8.30
CA LYS A 3 14.99 14.90 8.63
C LYS A 3 13.46 14.86 8.63
N ILE A 4 12.87 14.03 7.77
CA ILE A 4 11.42 14.02 7.53
C ILE A 4 10.87 12.61 7.81
N LEU A 5 9.89 12.53 8.71
CA LEU A 5 9.10 11.33 8.95
C LEU A 5 7.78 11.42 8.17
N ILE A 6 7.54 10.47 7.28
CA ILE A 6 6.33 10.42 6.46
C ILE A 6 5.44 9.29 6.98
N LYS A 7 4.30 9.66 7.60
CA LYS A 7 3.31 8.70 8.07
C LYS A 7 2.24 8.46 7.00
N LEU A 8 2.11 7.22 6.56
CA LEU A 8 1.06 6.78 5.65
C LEU A 8 -0.04 6.05 6.41
N GLY A 9 -1.24 6.64 6.47
CA GLY A 9 -2.42 6.01 7.06
C GLY A 9 -3.00 4.92 6.15
N SER A 10 -3.85 4.03 6.69
CA SER A 10 -4.47 2.97 5.88
C SER A 10 -5.25 3.55 4.70
N SER A 11 -6.04 4.61 4.91
CA SER A 11 -6.81 5.29 3.86
C SER A 11 -5.96 5.93 2.76
N SER A 12 -4.67 6.20 3.03
CA SER A 12 -3.73 6.76 2.05
C SER A 12 -3.17 5.70 1.10
N ILE A 13 -3.12 4.43 1.52
CA ILE A 13 -2.42 3.35 0.78
C ILE A 13 -3.31 2.16 0.42
N THR A 14 -4.57 2.14 0.86
CA THR A 14 -5.53 1.07 0.56
C THR A 14 -6.79 1.62 -0.09
N ASP A 15 -7.38 0.82 -0.97
CA ASP A 15 -8.69 1.06 -1.57
C ASP A 15 -9.46 -0.27 -1.69
N SER A 16 -10.51 -0.30 -2.52
CA SER A 16 -11.31 -1.50 -2.77
C SER A 16 -10.54 -2.66 -3.42
N SER A 17 -9.38 -2.40 -4.02
CA SER A 17 -8.48 -3.40 -4.61
C SER A 17 -7.41 -3.91 -3.62
N GLY A 18 -7.47 -3.47 -2.36
CA GLY A 18 -6.50 -3.81 -1.32
C GLY A 18 -5.36 -2.79 -1.21
N ILE A 19 -4.67 -2.49 -2.31
CA ILE A 19 -3.60 -1.48 -2.37
C ILE A 19 -3.98 -0.37 -3.35
N ALA A 20 -3.95 0.89 -2.90
CA ALA A 20 -4.24 2.05 -3.75
C ALA A 20 -3.00 2.45 -4.57
N THR A 21 -2.65 1.65 -5.58
CA THR A 21 -1.40 1.78 -6.36
C THR A 21 -1.18 3.19 -6.90
N SER A 22 -2.16 3.80 -7.55
CA SER A 22 -2.01 5.16 -8.12
C SER A 22 -1.76 6.24 -7.06
N LYS A 23 -2.35 6.10 -5.87
CA LYS A 23 -2.06 7.03 -4.77
C LYS A 23 -0.64 6.82 -4.24
N LEU A 24 -0.22 5.57 -4.12
CA LEU A 24 1.10 5.21 -3.63
C LEU A 24 2.19 5.69 -4.60
N GLU A 25 1.99 5.55 -5.90
CA GLU A 25 2.90 6.05 -6.94
C GLU A 25 3.08 7.57 -6.85
N ASN A 26 1.99 8.33 -6.70
CA ASN A 26 2.06 9.78 -6.54
C ASN A 26 2.82 10.18 -5.27
N ILE A 27 2.52 9.54 -4.14
CA ILE A 27 3.24 9.78 -2.87
C ILE A 27 4.73 9.46 -3.01
N LEU A 28 5.07 8.34 -3.66
CA LEU A 28 6.46 7.94 -3.85
C LEU A 28 7.21 8.87 -4.80
N SER A 29 6.54 9.46 -5.80
CA SER A 29 7.12 10.51 -6.64
C SER A 29 7.59 11.70 -5.80
N ASP A 30 6.75 12.16 -4.87
CA ASP A 30 7.10 13.26 -3.96
C ASP A 30 8.23 12.88 -3.00
N VAL A 31 8.20 11.64 -2.47
CA VAL A 31 9.29 11.10 -1.63
C VAL A 31 10.62 11.09 -2.38
N VAL A 32 10.62 10.68 -3.65
CA VAL A 32 11.83 10.65 -4.49
C VAL A 32 12.33 12.08 -4.77
N ALA A 33 11.44 13.04 -5.03
CA ALA A 33 11.83 14.44 -5.19
C ALA A 33 12.55 14.97 -3.93
N LEU A 34 11.96 14.74 -2.74
CA LEU A 34 12.58 15.13 -1.47
C LEU A 34 13.91 14.41 -1.20
N ALA A 35 14.02 13.13 -1.56
CA ALA A 35 15.26 12.39 -1.44
C ALA A 35 16.36 12.99 -2.34
N ASN A 36 16.02 13.37 -3.57
CA ASN A 36 16.94 13.99 -4.53
C ASN A 36 17.39 15.39 -4.12
N GLU A 37 16.58 16.12 -3.35
CA GLU A 37 16.95 17.40 -2.71
C GLU A 37 17.92 17.21 -1.53
N GLY A 38 18.24 15.97 -1.16
CA GLY A 38 19.18 15.62 -0.10
C GLY A 38 18.56 15.53 1.29
N HIS A 39 17.24 15.34 1.40
CA HIS A 39 16.59 15.11 2.70
C HIS A 39 16.80 13.67 3.21
N GLU A 40 16.93 13.51 4.53
CA GLU A 40 16.91 12.20 5.18
C GLU A 40 15.46 11.82 5.49
N LEU A 41 15.00 10.68 4.95
CA LEU A 41 13.59 10.29 4.99
C LEU A 41 13.39 8.99 5.78
N ALA A 42 12.32 8.92 6.55
CA ALA A 42 11.80 7.68 7.13
C ALA A 42 10.30 7.55 6.84
N ILE A 43 9.85 6.36 6.43
CA ILE A 43 8.44 6.09 6.12
C ILE A 43 7.87 5.15 7.18
N VAL A 44 6.70 5.50 7.73
CA VAL A 44 5.92 4.64 8.62
C VAL A 44 4.56 4.36 7.99
N SER A 45 4.36 3.12 7.55
CA SER A 45 3.17 2.70 6.83
C SER A 45 2.18 1.93 7.70
N SER A 46 0.89 2.03 7.38
CA SER A 46 -0.22 1.26 7.96
C SER A 46 -0.68 0.19 6.95
N GLY A 47 -1.96 -0.18 6.93
CA GLY A 47 -2.62 -0.91 5.83
C GLY A 47 -2.42 -2.42 5.79
N ALA A 48 -1.48 -2.99 6.55
CA ALA A 48 -1.22 -4.44 6.57
C ALA A 48 -2.49 -5.30 6.81
N ILE A 49 -3.36 -4.90 7.74
CA ILE A 49 -4.62 -5.62 8.02
C ILE A 49 -5.59 -5.55 6.84
N ALA A 50 -5.75 -4.37 6.23
CA ALA A 50 -6.69 -4.19 5.11
C ALA A 50 -6.21 -4.97 3.87
N ILE A 51 -4.92 -4.90 3.57
CA ILE A 51 -4.28 -5.66 2.48
C ILE A 51 -4.38 -7.17 2.76
N GLY A 52 -4.07 -7.61 3.99
CA GLY A 52 -4.15 -9.01 4.39
C GLY A 52 -5.57 -9.56 4.30
N LYS A 53 -6.58 -8.82 4.75
CA LYS A 53 -7.99 -9.17 4.60
C LYS A 53 -8.36 -9.35 3.12
N HIS A 54 -7.98 -8.40 2.27
CA HIS A 54 -8.24 -8.48 0.84
C HIS A 54 -7.57 -9.70 0.20
N HIS A 55 -6.31 -9.98 0.56
CA HIS A 55 -5.58 -11.16 0.07
C HIS A 55 -6.28 -12.47 0.45
N ILE A 56 -6.66 -12.63 1.73
CA ILE A 56 -7.35 -13.83 2.22
C ILE A 56 -8.72 -14.01 1.53
N GLN A 57 -9.48 -12.92 1.37
CA GLN A 57 -10.78 -12.99 0.70
C GLN A 57 -10.66 -13.44 -0.76
N ASN A 58 -9.65 -12.97 -1.48
CA ASN A 58 -9.42 -13.39 -2.86
C ASN A 58 -8.92 -14.84 -2.97
N TYR A 59 -8.08 -15.28 -2.02
CA TYR A 59 -7.68 -16.68 -1.94
C TYR A 59 -8.87 -17.61 -1.73
N ASN A 60 -9.77 -17.29 -0.79
CA ASN A 60 -10.97 -18.08 -0.53
C ASN A 60 -11.90 -18.13 -1.75
N LYS A 61 -12.07 -17.00 -2.46
CA LYS A 61 -12.85 -16.98 -3.71
C LYS A 61 -12.26 -17.93 -4.74
N ALA A 62 -10.94 -17.91 -4.96
CA ALA A 62 -10.28 -18.79 -5.92
C ALA A 62 -10.47 -20.28 -5.57
N LEU A 63 -10.34 -20.64 -4.30
CA LEU A 63 -10.58 -22.01 -3.83
C LEU A 63 -12.02 -22.47 -4.11
N ILE A 64 -13.02 -21.66 -3.77
CA ILE A 64 -14.44 -22.00 -4.00
C ILE A 64 -14.71 -22.22 -5.50
N HIS A 65 -14.18 -21.35 -6.37
CA HIS A 65 -14.36 -21.52 -7.82
C HIS A 65 -13.70 -22.80 -8.34
N SER A 66 -12.54 -23.19 -7.78
CA SER A 66 -11.87 -24.44 -8.18
C SER A 66 -12.65 -25.71 -7.79
N GLN A 67 -13.38 -25.68 -6.65
CA GLN A 67 -14.19 -26.81 -6.18
C GLN A 67 -15.50 -26.98 -6.97
N GLN A 68 -16.02 -25.92 -7.58
CA GLN A 68 -17.25 -25.96 -8.39
C GLN A 68 -17.00 -26.41 -9.84
N ALA A 69 -15.74 -26.42 -10.28
CA ALA A 69 -15.33 -26.81 -11.64
C ALA A 69 -14.88 -28.28 -11.75
N ALA A 70 -14.85 -29.03 -10.64
CA ALA A 70 -14.51 -30.44 -10.55
C ALA A 70 -15.75 -31.31 -10.32
#